data_AF-A0A2S1YQI0-F1
#
_entry.id   AF-A0A2S1YQI0-F1
#
_cell.length_a   1.000
_cell.length_b   1.000
_cell.length_c   1.000
_cell.angle_alpha   90.00
_cell.angle_beta   90.00
_cell.angle_gamma   90.00
#
_symmetry.space_group_name_H-M   'P 1'
#
loop_
_entity.id
_entity.type
_entity.pdbx_description
1 polymer ?
#
loop_
_entity_poly.entity_id
_entity_poly.type
_entity_poly.pdbx_seq_one_letter_code
_entity_poly.pdbx_strand_id
1 'polypeptide(L)'
;MIKIYDQLCVDVITKSKESNNGKWKFQTMMFLSAFLSVLFMAIIITLKKILPEGLNYSIYSENYVLKRFEINIEALLLYFLPPLIINYFILLFNKRYEKILLVYKPKNGKYMLRFMVISLLSFMVSLFL
;
A
#
# COMPACT_ATOMS: atom_id res chain seq x y z
N MET A 1 -4.75 17.39 6.44
CA MET A 1 -4.30 16.04 6.01
C MET A 1 -3.45 16.21 4.76
N ILE A 2 -2.49 15.32 4.50
CA ILE A 2 -1.45 15.55 3.48
C ILE A 2 -2.12 15.70 2.11
N LYS A 3 -2.12 16.94 1.57
CA LYS A 3 -2.86 17.35 0.37
C LYS A 3 -2.68 16.38 -0.82
N ILE A 4 -1.49 15.81 -0.95
CA ILE A 4 -1.13 14.89 -2.03
C ILE A 4 -1.77 13.51 -1.83
N TYR A 5 -1.76 12.99 -0.61
CA TYR A 5 -2.36 11.68 -0.30
C TYR A 5 -3.88 11.73 -0.46
N ASP A 6 -4.52 12.83 -0.08
CA ASP A 6 -5.95 13.05 -0.26
C ASP A 6 -6.32 13.09 -1.76
N GLN A 7 -5.51 13.76 -2.57
CA GLN A 7 -5.70 13.79 -4.04
C GLN A 7 -5.51 12.42 -4.69
N LEU A 8 -4.53 11.63 -4.23
CA LEU A 8 -4.36 10.24 -4.61
C LEU A 8 -5.62 9.43 -4.30
N CYS A 9 -6.15 9.56 -3.08
CA CYS A 9 -7.36 8.86 -2.65
C CYS A 9 -8.56 9.19 -3.54
N VAL A 10 -8.78 10.47 -3.87
CA VAL A 10 -9.86 10.87 -4.78
C VAL A 10 -9.71 10.25 -6.16
N ASP A 11 -8.50 10.25 -6.72
CA ASP A 11 -8.23 9.65 -8.03
C ASP A 11 -8.56 8.15 -8.04
N VAL A 12 -8.10 7.41 -7.02
CA VAL A 12 -8.36 5.97 -6.90
C VAL A 12 -9.84 5.68 -6.68
N ILE A 13 -10.52 6.46 -5.82
CA ILE A 13 -11.97 6.31 -5.60
C ILE A 13 -12.73 6.51 -6.89
N THR A 14 -12.39 7.57 -7.64
CA THR A 14 -13.09 7.92 -8.88
C THR A 14 -12.94 6.80 -9.91
N LYS A 15 -11.71 6.30 -10.13
CA LYS A 15 -11.45 5.17 -11.04
C LYS A 15 -12.07 3.85 -10.56
N SER A 16 -12.12 3.61 -9.26
CA SER A 16 -12.78 2.43 -8.69
C SER A 16 -14.30 2.48 -8.88
N LYS A 17 -14.91 3.68 -8.76
CA LYS A 17 -16.34 3.87 -9.03
C LYS A 17 -16.68 3.70 -10.50
N GLU A 18 -15.85 4.21 -11.40
CA GLU A 18 -16.02 4.05 -12.87
C GLU A 18 -15.94 2.58 -13.30
N SER A 19 -15.03 1.80 -12.72
CA SER A 19 -14.81 0.41 -13.12
C SER A 19 -15.71 -0.61 -12.40
N ASN A 20 -16.28 -0.27 -11.23
CA ASN A 20 -16.98 -1.25 -10.40
C ASN A 20 -18.15 -0.63 -9.61
N ASN A 21 -19.34 -0.76 -10.17
CA ASN A 21 -20.59 -0.27 -9.59
C ASN A 21 -21.00 -1.12 -8.37
N GLY A 22 -20.49 -0.75 -7.20
CA GLY A 22 -20.94 -1.25 -5.90
C GLY A 22 -19.83 -1.69 -4.94
N LYS A 23 -18.69 -2.16 -5.47
CA LYS A 23 -17.55 -2.64 -4.66
C LYS A 23 -16.34 -1.70 -4.66
N TRP A 24 -16.53 -0.46 -5.09
CA TRP A 24 -15.45 0.54 -5.21
C TRP A 24 -14.65 0.75 -3.92
N LYS A 25 -15.29 0.66 -2.73
CA LYS A 25 -14.60 0.80 -1.43
C LYS A 25 -13.52 -0.27 -1.26
N PHE A 26 -13.88 -1.52 -1.53
CA PHE A 26 -12.95 -2.64 -1.47
C PHE A 26 -11.83 -2.49 -2.49
N GLN A 27 -12.15 -2.14 -3.73
CA GLN A 27 -11.15 -1.95 -4.79
C GLN A 27 -10.19 -0.81 -4.48
N THR A 28 -10.69 0.33 -3.98
CA THR A 28 -9.85 1.45 -3.55
C THR A 28 -8.91 1.04 -2.41
N MET A 29 -9.44 0.34 -1.41
CA MET A 29 -8.66 -0.18 -0.30
C MET A 29 -7.56 -1.13 -0.75
N MET A 30 -7.90 -2.11 -1.59
CA MET A 30 -6.95 -3.08 -2.11
C MET A 30 -5.86 -2.40 -2.94
N PHE A 31 -6.22 -1.47 -3.81
CA PHE A 31 -5.28 -0.74 -4.64
C PHE A 31 -4.29 0.07 -3.79
N LEU A 32 -4.79 0.93 -2.89
CA LEU A 32 -3.94 1.76 -2.04
C LEU A 32 -3.04 0.90 -1.15
N SER A 33 -3.59 -0.19 -0.60
CA SER A 33 -2.83 -1.05 0.32
C SER A 33 -1.78 -1.84 -0.42
N ALA A 34 -2.07 -2.38 -1.60
CA ALA A 34 -1.09 -3.12 -2.40
C ALA A 34 0.13 -2.25 -2.75
N PHE A 35 -0.09 -1.05 -3.29
CA PHE A 35 1.03 -0.18 -3.68
C PHE A 35 1.76 0.41 -2.46
N LEU A 36 1.05 0.72 -1.37
CA LEU A 36 1.70 1.12 -0.13
C LEU A 36 2.54 -0.03 0.47
N SER A 37 2.10 -1.28 0.33
CA SER A 37 2.85 -2.47 0.75
C SER A 37 4.13 -2.62 -0.06
N VAL A 38 4.05 -2.44 -1.38
CA VAL A 38 5.23 -2.47 -2.27
C VAL A 38 6.23 -1.38 -1.87
N LEU A 39 5.76 -0.17 -1.60
CA LEU A 39 6.61 0.92 -1.14
C LEU A 39 7.24 0.60 0.24
N PHE A 40 6.46 0.02 1.15
CA PHE A 40 6.93 -0.38 2.46
C PHE A 40 8.00 -1.48 2.38
N MET A 41 7.79 -2.49 1.54
CA MET A 41 8.80 -3.51 1.23
C MET A 41 10.09 -2.88 0.68
N ALA A 42 9.98 -1.93 -0.24
CA ALA A 42 11.14 -1.23 -0.79
C ALA A 42 11.97 -0.54 0.30
N ILE A 43 11.29 0.17 1.22
CA ILE A 43 11.93 0.83 2.36
C ILE A 43 12.64 -0.20 3.25
N ILE A 44 11.97 -1.30 3.61
CA ILE A 44 12.55 -2.33 4.48
C ILE A 44 13.76 -3.01 3.83
N ILE A 45 13.70 -3.31 2.52
CA ILE A 45 14.84 -3.88 1.78
C ILE A 45 16.02 -2.93 1.80
N THR A 46 15.81 -1.65 1.48
CA THR A 46 16.88 -0.64 1.49
C THR A 46 17.45 -0.46 2.90
N LEU A 47 16.60 -0.37 3.92
CA LEU A 47 17.05 -0.25 5.31
C LEU A 47 17.88 -1.45 5.75
N LYS A 48 17.49 -2.68 5.37
CA LYS A 48 18.24 -3.89 5.69
C LYS A 48 19.63 -3.91 5.07
N LYS A 49 19.80 -3.32 3.88
CA LYS A 49 21.11 -3.18 3.23
C LYS A 49 22.01 -2.15 3.91
N ILE A 50 21.43 -1.06 4.43
CA ILE A 50 22.18 0.03 5.08
C ILE A 50 22.47 -0.28 6.56
N LEU A 51 21.54 -0.93 7.26
CA LEU A 51 21.59 -1.22 8.70
C LEU A 51 21.32 -2.72 8.97
N PRO A 52 22.27 -3.60 8.62
CA PRO A 52 22.05 -5.05 8.67
C PRO A 52 21.90 -5.61 10.10
N GLU A 53 22.47 -4.94 11.11
CA GLU A 53 22.61 -5.48 12.47
C GLU A 53 21.30 -5.46 13.32
N GLY A 54 20.20 -4.87 12.82
CA GLY A 54 18.97 -4.71 13.60
C GLY A 54 17.65 -5.10 12.92
N LEU A 55 17.68 -5.64 11.69
CA LEU A 55 16.48 -5.80 10.83
C LEU A 55 16.16 -7.24 10.42
N ASN A 56 16.69 -8.24 11.12
CA ASN A 56 16.26 -9.63 10.93
C ASN A 56 15.06 -9.94 11.83
N TYR A 57 13.86 -9.73 11.28
CA TYR A 57 12.62 -10.16 11.90
C TYR A 57 12.02 -11.28 11.06
N SER A 58 11.87 -12.46 11.66
CA SER A 58 10.98 -13.51 11.16
C SER A 58 9.91 -13.79 12.21
N ILE A 59 8.66 -13.97 11.75
CA ILE A 59 7.54 -14.40 12.59
C ILE A 59 7.67 -15.90 12.92
N TYR A 60 8.34 -16.67 12.06
CA TYR A 60 8.47 -18.13 12.18
C TYR A 60 9.93 -18.59 12.41
N SER A 61 10.12 -19.70 13.14
CA SER A 61 11.44 -20.30 13.41
C SER A 61 11.98 -21.08 12.21
N GLU A 62 13.29 -21.33 12.17
CA GLU A 62 14.09 -21.75 11.00
C GLU A 62 13.78 -23.12 10.33
N ASN A 63 12.62 -23.73 10.56
CA ASN A 63 12.28 -25.03 9.97
C ASN A 63 11.94 -24.92 8.48
N TYR A 64 12.80 -25.50 7.63
CA TYR A 64 12.83 -25.25 6.19
C TYR A 64 11.68 -25.84 5.34
N VAL A 65 10.88 -26.78 5.85
CA VAL A 65 9.88 -27.52 5.05
C VAL A 65 8.49 -26.86 5.05
N LEU A 66 8.12 -26.17 6.15
CA LEU A 66 6.90 -25.35 6.24
C LEU A 66 7.07 -23.95 5.61
N LYS A 67 8.32 -23.54 5.33
CA LYS A 67 8.70 -22.20 4.88
C LYS A 67 7.85 -21.64 3.74
N ARG A 68 7.47 -22.40 2.72
CA ARG A 68 6.88 -21.77 1.50
C ARG A 68 5.47 -21.22 1.71
N PHE A 69 4.65 -21.92 2.50
CA PHE A 69 3.31 -21.44 2.86
C PHE A 69 3.40 -20.35 3.93
N GLU A 70 4.30 -20.53 4.89
CA GLU A 70 4.58 -19.57 5.96
C GLU A 70 5.11 -18.24 5.41
N ILE A 71 6.00 -18.24 4.40
CA ILE A 71 6.55 -17.03 3.77
C ILE A 71 5.46 -16.16 3.14
N ASN A 72 4.46 -16.76 2.49
CA ASN A 72 3.37 -15.99 1.87
C ASN A 72 2.46 -15.36 2.92
N ILE A 73 2.16 -16.09 4.00
CA ILE A 73 1.35 -15.59 5.12
C ILE A 73 2.11 -14.51 5.89
N GLU A 74 3.40 -14.74 6.15
CA GLU A 74 4.30 -13.80 6.80
C GLU A 74 4.42 -12.51 6.00
N ALA A 75 4.58 -12.59 4.68
CA ALA A 75 4.61 -11.42 3.82
C ALA A 75 3.29 -10.63 3.87
N LEU A 76 2.16 -11.34 3.91
CA LEU A 76 0.84 -10.72 4.01
C LEU A 76 0.65 -10.03 5.37
N LEU A 77 1.07 -10.66 6.47
CA LEU A 77 0.94 -10.12 7.82
C LEU A 77 1.89 -8.95 8.08
N LEU A 78 3.15 -9.05 7.65
CA LEU A 78 4.16 -8.02 7.90
C LEU A 78 4.04 -6.81 6.98
N TYR A 79 3.75 -7.06 5.70
CA TYR A 79 3.85 -6.00 4.69
C TYR A 79 2.51 -5.54 4.14
N PHE A 80 1.47 -6.39 4.11
CA PHE A 80 0.17 -6.02 3.53
C PHE A 80 -0.86 -5.59 4.56
N LEU A 81 -0.93 -6.27 5.70
CA LEU A 81 -1.90 -5.99 6.75
C LEU A 81 -1.74 -4.58 7.35
N PRO A 82 -0.53 -4.07 7.68
CA PRO A 82 -0.39 -2.73 8.24
C PRO A 82 -0.85 -1.63 7.26
N PRO A 83 -0.43 -1.62 5.98
CA PRO A 83 -1.00 -0.69 4.98
C PRO A 83 -2.52 -0.77 4.85
N LEU A 84 -3.10 -1.97 4.92
CA LEU A 84 -4.54 -2.16 4.85
C LEU A 84 -5.27 -1.54 6.04
N ILE A 85 -4.77 -1.75 7.25
CA ILE A 85 -5.31 -1.13 8.46
C ILE A 85 -5.19 0.40 8.40
N ILE A 86 -4.01 0.91 8.01
CA ILE A 86 -3.75 2.34 7.88
C ILE A 86 -4.73 2.98 6.88
N ASN A 87 -4.87 2.41 5.68
CA ASN A 87 -5.77 2.93 4.66
C ASN A 87 -7.24 2.87 5.11
N TYR A 88 -7.62 1.87 5.92
CA TYR A 88 -8.98 1.78 6.45
C TYR A 88 -9.29 2.97 7.36
N PHE A 89 -8.38 3.26 8.30
CA PHE A 89 -8.54 4.37 9.23
C PHE A 89 -8.45 5.74 8.56
N ILE A 90 -7.63 5.89 7.53
CA ILE A 90 -7.50 7.18 6.84
C ILE A 90 -8.71 7.45 5.93
N LEU A 91 -9.20 6.43 5.23
CA LEU A 91 -10.16 6.60 4.14
C LEU A 91 -11.61 6.29 4.54
N LEU A 92 -11.83 5.13 5.17
CA LEU A 92 -13.16 4.59 5.40
C LEU A 92 -13.71 4.89 6.79
N PHE A 93 -12.84 4.92 7.79
CA PHE A 93 -13.24 5.24 9.16
C PHE A 93 -13.92 6.61 9.23
N ASN A 94 -15.05 6.66 9.94
CA ASN A 94 -15.89 7.85 10.05
C ASN A 94 -16.24 8.51 8.69
N LYS A 95 -16.35 7.69 7.63
CA LYS A 95 -16.71 8.11 6.27
C LYS A 95 -15.84 9.26 5.73
N ARG A 96 -14.56 9.32 6.08
CA ARG A 96 -13.67 10.41 5.66
C ARG A 96 -13.62 10.61 4.14
N TYR A 97 -13.76 9.55 3.36
CA TYR A 97 -13.86 9.62 1.90
C TYR A 97 -14.92 10.63 1.42
N GLU A 98 -16.04 10.82 2.13
CA GLU A 98 -17.09 11.77 1.74
C GLU A 98 -16.56 13.21 1.83
N LYS A 99 -15.83 13.52 2.90
CA LYS A 99 -15.20 14.84 3.10
C LYS A 99 -14.13 15.10 2.04
N ILE A 100 -13.29 14.11 1.76
CA ILE A 100 -12.18 14.27 0.82
C ILE A 100 -12.70 14.47 -0.61
N LEU A 101 -13.76 13.74 -1.00
CA LEU A 101 -14.40 13.89 -2.33
C LEU A 101 -15.08 15.25 -2.52
N LEU A 102 -15.55 15.90 -1.45
CA LEU A 102 -16.11 17.26 -1.50
C LEU A 102 -15.03 18.33 -1.66
N VAL A 103 -13.87 18.13 -1.02
CA VAL A 103 -12.78 19.12 -0.99
C VAL A 103 -11.88 19.04 -2.23
N TYR A 104 -11.60 17.84 -2.73
CA TYR A 104 -10.64 17.62 -3.80
C TYR A 104 -11.32 17.13 -5.08
N LYS A 105 -10.98 17.77 -6.20
CA LYS A 105 -11.42 17.34 -7.53
C LYS A 105 -10.51 16.24 -8.07
N PRO A 106 -11.07 15.20 -8.74
CA PRO A 106 -10.27 14.19 -9.41
C PRO A 106 -9.39 14.81 -10.50
N LYS A 107 -8.21 14.25 -10.69
CA LYS A 107 -7.23 14.61 -11.72
C LYS A 107 -7.11 13.49 -12.77
N ASN A 108 -8.22 12.81 -13.05
CA ASN A 108 -8.33 11.73 -14.03
C ASN A 108 -7.31 10.60 -13.78
N GLY A 109 -7.03 10.26 -12.52
CA GLY A 109 -6.11 9.17 -12.18
C GLY A 109 -4.62 9.52 -12.28
N LYS A 110 -4.23 10.78 -12.52
CA LYS A 110 -2.82 11.18 -12.60
C LYS A 110 -2.04 10.87 -11.31
N TYR A 111 -2.64 11.09 -10.13
CA TYR A 111 -1.97 10.77 -8.87
C TYR A 111 -1.93 9.27 -8.61
N MET A 112 -3.00 8.55 -8.97
CA MET A 112 -3.04 7.08 -8.94
C MET A 112 -1.89 6.48 -9.76
N LEU A 113 -1.71 6.92 -11.01
CA LEU A 113 -0.62 6.45 -11.87
C LEU A 113 0.76 6.80 -11.32
N ARG A 114 0.98 8.04 -10.87
CA ARG A 114 2.26 8.45 -10.27
C ARG A 114 2.59 7.61 -9.05
N PHE A 115 1.62 7.37 -8.17
CA PHE A 115 1.83 6.56 -6.97
C PHE A 115 2.18 5.12 -7.31
N MET A 116 1.49 4.51 -8.27
CA MET A 116 1.79 3.17 -8.77
C MET A 116 3.23 3.10 -9.32
N VAL A 117 3.59 4.02 -10.22
CA VAL A 117 4.91 4.06 -10.86
C VAL A 117 6.01 4.27 -9.83
N ILE A 118 5.84 5.23 -8.91
CA ILE A 118 6.82 5.49 -7.84
C ILE A 118 7.00 4.25 -6.96
N SER A 119 5.91 3.61 -6.54
CA SER A 119 5.99 2.43 -5.67
C SER A 119 6.74 1.29 -6.34
N LEU A 120 6.44 1.01 -7.62
CA LEU A 120 7.12 -0.03 -8.40
C LEU A 120 8.58 0.31 -8.66
N LEU A 121 8.89 1.56 -9.03
CA LEU A 121 10.26 2.00 -9.27
C LEU A 121 11.09 1.95 -7.98
N SER A 122 10.55 2.42 -6.85
CA SER A 122 11.23 2.32 -5.55
C SER A 122 11.55 0.89 -5.19
N PHE A 123 10.61 -0.04 -5.43
CA PHE A 123 10.84 -1.46 -5.20
C PHE A 123 11.93 -2.02 -6.12
N MET A 124 11.88 -1.76 -7.42
CA MET A 124 12.93 -2.19 -8.35
C MET A 124 14.31 -1.65 -7.94
N VAL A 125 14.41 -0.35 -7.66
CA VAL A 125 15.66 0.28 -7.23
C VAL A 125 16.17 -0.36 -5.93
N SER A 126 15.30 -0.63 -4.96
CA SER A 126 15.69 -1.26 -3.70
C SER A 126 16.29 -2.66 -3.88
N LEU A 127 15.87 -3.41 -4.90
CA LEU A 127 16.41 -4.74 -5.20
C LEU A 127 17.83 -4.67 -5.75
N PHE A 128 18.15 -3.67 -6.57
CA PHE A 128 19.45 -3.50 -7.23
C PHE A 128 20.47 -2.66 -6.44
N LEU A 129 20.03 -1.90 -5.44
CA LEU A 129 20.89 -1.17 -4.49
C LEU A 129 21.80 -2.11 -3.69
#